data_AF-A0A9E1VJ88-F1
#
_entry.id   AF-A0A9E1VJ88-F1
#
_cell.length_a   1.000
_cell.length_b   1.000
_cell.length_c   1.000
_cell.angle_alpha   90.00
_cell.angle_beta   90.00
_cell.angle_gamma   90.00
#
_symmetry.space_group_name_H-M   'P 1'
#
loop_
_entity.id
_entity.type
_entity.pdbx_description
1 polymer ?
#
loop_
_entity_poly.entity_id
_entity_poly.type
_entity_poly.pdbx_seq_one_letter_code
_entity_poly.pdbx_strand_id
1 'polypeptide(L)'
;TASRPRAEELTVLLRESLGSLEITNPEPETSPAGAMTQWLFHGTPPAGFTIDDECEIRENDEPGGTIRCKNIDITQGAVRKHLENQAQVVKLALSWNDRISFIFDQEFTLRRIKPLEVIDNLREENDDLDAEVLFVADMILFQAEVRGLIKRLLEILVVK
;
A
#
# COMPACT_ATOMS: atom_id res chain seq x y z
N THR A 1 -4.38 6.59 -8.57
CA THR A 1 -5.53 5.74 -8.99
C THR A 1 -5.14 4.28 -8.86
N ALA A 2 -6.08 3.38 -8.54
CA ALA A 2 -5.82 1.94 -8.47
C ALA A 2 -6.07 1.19 -9.79
N SER A 3 -6.35 1.94 -10.87
CA SER A 3 -6.57 1.44 -12.22
C SER A 3 -5.37 1.80 -13.09
N ARG A 4 -4.64 0.78 -13.55
CA ARG A 4 -3.48 0.93 -14.43
C ARG A 4 -3.82 1.69 -15.74
N PRO A 5 -4.91 1.36 -16.47
CA PRO A 5 -5.29 2.10 -17.67
C PRO A 5 -5.50 3.60 -17.42
N ARG A 6 -6.12 3.97 -16.29
CA ARG A 6 -6.31 5.39 -15.93
C ARG A 6 -4.99 6.09 -15.58
N ALA A 7 -4.02 5.38 -14.99
CA ALA A 7 -2.71 5.93 -14.70
C ALA A 7 -1.89 6.17 -15.99
N GLU A 8 -2.01 5.25 -16.95
CA GLU A 8 -1.40 5.36 -18.27
C GLU A 8 -2.00 6.53 -19.07
N GLU A 9 -3.33 6.65 -19.09
CA GLU A 9 -4.04 7.76 -19.71
C GLU A 9 -3.57 9.13 -19.16
N LEU A 10 -3.48 9.27 -17.84
CA LEU A 10 -2.95 10.48 -17.21
C LEU A 10 -1.51 10.78 -17.64
N THR A 11 -0.66 9.75 -17.71
CA THR A 11 0.74 9.90 -18.11
C THR A 11 0.87 10.36 -19.56
N VAL A 12 0.00 9.86 -20.44
CA VAL A 12 -0.08 10.30 -21.84
C VAL A 12 -0.43 11.78 -21.90
N LEU A 13 -1.51 12.20 -21.22
CA LEU A 13 -1.95 13.59 -21.19
C LEU A 13 -0.86 14.54 -20.65
N LEU A 14 -0.14 14.12 -19.62
CA LEU A 14 0.98 14.90 -19.06
C LEU A 14 2.13 15.04 -20.07
N ARG A 15 2.47 13.96 -20.78
CA ARG A 15 3.52 14.00 -21.82
C ARG A 15 3.14 14.92 -22.97
N GLU A 16 1.88 14.90 -23.40
CA GLU A 16 1.37 15.80 -24.44
C GLU A 16 1.40 17.27 -23.98
N SER A 17 1.02 17.53 -22.73
CA SER A 17 0.97 18.88 -22.16
C SER A 17 2.35 19.49 -21.90
N LEU A 18 3.32 18.66 -21.50
CA LEU A 18 4.69 19.09 -21.15
C LEU A 18 5.68 18.93 -22.30
N GLY A 19 5.27 18.34 -23.42
CA GLY A 19 6.11 17.98 -24.57
C GLY A 19 6.94 16.71 -24.33
N SER A 20 7.53 16.56 -23.14
CA SER A 20 8.25 15.33 -22.73
C SER A 20 8.02 15.02 -21.26
N LEU A 21 8.00 13.72 -20.93
CA LEU A 21 7.92 13.22 -19.56
C LEU A 21 8.59 11.84 -19.52
N GLU A 22 9.80 11.81 -18.98
CA GLU A 22 10.59 10.59 -18.78
C GLU A 22 10.24 9.97 -17.43
N ILE A 23 9.33 8.99 -17.45
CA ILE A 23 8.98 8.21 -16.28
C ILE A 23 8.89 6.74 -16.66
N THR A 24 9.25 5.86 -15.73
CA THR A 24 9.08 4.41 -15.85
C THR A 24 8.39 3.90 -14.61
N ASN A 25 7.72 2.75 -14.73
CA ASN A 25 7.24 2.04 -13.56
C ASN A 25 8.44 1.47 -12.78
N PRO A 26 8.36 1.38 -11.45
CA PRO A 26 9.33 0.61 -10.69
C PRO A 26 9.28 -0.86 -11.14
N GLU A 27 10.45 -1.48 -11.19
CA GLU A 27 10.63 -2.91 -11.50
C GLU A 27 11.08 -3.64 -10.23
N PRO A 28 10.18 -4.31 -9.51
CA PRO A 28 10.53 -5.02 -8.29
C PRO A 28 11.48 -6.18 -8.59
N GLU A 29 12.65 -6.20 -7.95
CA GLU A 29 13.55 -7.36 -7.95
C GLU A 29 12.99 -8.49 -7.08
N THR A 30 12.30 -8.12 -5.99
CA THR A 30 11.57 -9.06 -5.13
C THR A 30 10.10 -9.06 -5.50
N SER A 31 9.54 -10.25 -5.77
CA SER A 31 8.11 -10.43 -6.02
C SER A 31 7.27 -9.85 -4.87
N PRO A 32 6.38 -8.87 -5.13
CA PRO A 32 5.53 -8.30 -4.08
C PRO A 32 4.63 -9.34 -3.41
N ALA A 33 4.07 -10.29 -4.19
CA ALA A 33 3.29 -11.40 -3.65
C ALA A 33 4.13 -12.30 -2.73
N GLY A 34 5.37 -12.61 -3.14
CA GLY A 34 6.31 -13.38 -2.33
C GLY A 34 6.67 -12.67 -1.03
N ALA A 35 6.97 -11.37 -1.10
CA ALA A 35 7.31 -10.56 0.06
C ALA A 35 6.14 -10.47 1.05
N MET A 36 4.94 -10.13 0.58
CA MET A 36 3.73 -10.08 1.43
C MET A 36 3.43 -11.44 2.08
N THR A 37 3.63 -12.53 1.32
CA THR A 37 3.46 -13.89 1.85
C THR A 37 4.43 -14.16 3.01
N GLN A 38 5.70 -13.78 2.86
CA GLN A 38 6.70 -13.93 3.93
C GLN A 38 6.37 -13.06 5.15
N TRP A 39 5.99 -11.80 4.94
CA TRP A 39 5.62 -10.89 6.03
C TRP A 39 4.44 -11.45 6.85
N LEU A 40 3.39 -11.90 6.16
CA LEU A 40 2.21 -12.45 6.81
C LEU A 40 2.48 -13.81 7.47
N PHE A 41 3.24 -14.68 6.80
CA PHE A 41 3.58 -16.00 7.34
C PHE A 41 4.40 -15.91 8.63
N HIS A 42 5.36 -15.00 8.68
CA HIS A 42 6.21 -14.81 9.86
C HIS A 42 5.62 -13.85 10.89
N GLY A 43 4.60 -13.05 10.52
CA GLY A 43 4.08 -11.97 11.36
C GLY A 43 5.11 -10.86 11.58
N THR A 44 6.09 -10.74 10.68
CA THR A 44 7.21 -9.80 10.79
C THR A 44 7.30 -8.98 9.50
N PRO A 45 6.45 -7.95 9.35
CA PRO A 45 6.60 -7.00 8.25
C PRO A 45 7.90 -6.19 8.42
N PRO A 46 8.39 -5.54 7.35
CA PRO A 46 9.57 -4.69 7.42
C PRO A 46 9.36 -3.51 8.38
N ALA A 47 10.44 -2.99 8.95
CA ALA A 47 10.38 -1.86 9.88
C ALA A 47 9.56 -0.68 9.33
N GLY A 48 8.68 -0.16 10.19
CA GLY A 48 7.72 0.91 9.90
C GLY A 48 6.39 0.42 9.33
N PHE A 49 6.26 -0.84 8.94
CA PHE A 49 4.98 -1.44 8.56
C PHE A 49 4.37 -2.25 9.69
N THR A 50 3.04 -2.20 9.77
CA THR A 50 2.23 -3.10 10.60
C THR A 50 1.24 -3.82 9.71
N ILE A 51 0.98 -5.11 9.99
CA ILE A 51 -0.03 -5.90 9.28
C ILE A 51 -1.40 -5.62 9.91
N ASP A 52 -2.36 -5.21 9.10
CA ASP A 52 -3.72 -4.90 9.54
C ASP A 52 -4.63 -6.15 9.38
N ASP A 53 -5.93 -5.97 9.23
CA ASP A 53 -6.98 -7.01 9.37
C ASP A 53 -7.63 -7.48 8.05
N GLU A 54 -7.04 -7.14 6.91
CA GLU A 54 -7.52 -7.52 5.56
C GLU A 54 -6.39 -8.14 4.72
N CYS A 55 -6.66 -9.30 4.12
CA CYS A 55 -5.79 -9.89 3.09
C CYS A 55 -6.59 -10.64 2.03
N GLU A 56 -6.01 -10.79 0.85
CA GLU A 56 -6.49 -11.67 -0.21
C GLU A 56 -5.38 -12.67 -0.53
N ILE A 57 -5.71 -13.95 -0.52
CA ILE A 57 -4.82 -15.07 -0.79
C ILE A 57 -5.33 -15.83 -2.01
N ARG A 58 -4.43 -16.28 -2.87
CA ARG A 58 -4.73 -17.10 -4.04
C ARG A 58 -3.91 -18.39 -4.01
N GLU A 59 -4.55 -19.51 -4.27
CA GLU A 59 -3.87 -20.80 -4.40
C GLU A 59 -3.22 -20.92 -5.79
N ASN A 60 -2.10 -21.65 -5.89
CA ASN A 60 -1.30 -21.73 -7.11
C ASN A 60 -1.77 -22.81 -8.11
N ASP A 61 -2.64 -23.72 -7.68
CA ASP A 61 -3.26 -24.75 -8.51
C ASP A 61 -4.30 -24.16 -9.46
N GLU A 62 -4.58 -24.81 -10.60
CA GLU A 62 -5.68 -24.43 -11.50
C GLU A 62 -6.88 -25.35 -11.25
N PRO A 63 -8.11 -24.82 -11.08
CA PRO A 63 -8.52 -23.43 -11.31
C PRO A 63 -8.21 -22.43 -10.16
N GLY A 64 -7.70 -22.91 -9.01
CA GLY A 64 -7.16 -22.09 -7.91
C GLY A 64 -8.21 -21.34 -7.10
N GLY A 65 -8.25 -21.57 -5.80
CA GLY A 65 -9.12 -20.82 -4.88
C GLY A 65 -8.63 -19.39 -4.64
N THR A 66 -9.56 -18.47 -4.38
CA THR A 66 -9.26 -17.15 -3.82
C THR A 66 -9.98 -16.99 -2.48
N ILE A 67 -9.23 -16.67 -1.44
CA ILE A 67 -9.73 -16.45 -0.09
C ILE A 67 -9.57 -14.97 0.24
N ARG A 68 -10.62 -14.35 0.77
CA ARG A 68 -10.61 -12.96 1.22
C ARG A 68 -10.97 -12.89 2.70
N CYS A 69 -10.07 -12.31 3.46
CA CYS A 69 -10.22 -12.06 4.89
C CYS A 69 -10.35 -10.54 5.09
N LYS A 70 -11.31 -10.12 5.92
CA LYS A 70 -11.56 -8.71 6.25
C LYS A 70 -12.03 -8.60 7.68
N ASN A 71 -11.57 -7.57 8.39
CA ASN A 71 -11.98 -7.26 9.76
C ASN A 71 -11.76 -8.44 10.73
N ILE A 72 -10.69 -9.20 10.51
CA ILE A 72 -10.29 -10.33 11.37
C ILE A 72 -8.77 -10.32 11.57
N ASP A 73 -8.30 -10.94 12.65
CA ASP A 73 -6.88 -11.21 12.82
C ASP A 73 -6.41 -12.22 11.77
N ILE A 74 -5.63 -11.75 10.80
CA ILE A 74 -5.07 -12.54 9.71
C ILE A 74 -3.68 -13.10 10.02
N THR A 75 -3.08 -12.73 11.16
CA THR A 75 -1.73 -13.16 11.54
C THR A 75 -1.73 -14.57 12.16
N GLN A 76 -2.90 -15.09 12.51
CA GLN A 76 -3.08 -16.37 13.20
C GLN A 76 -4.10 -17.28 12.48
N GLY A 77 -4.13 -18.55 12.88
CA GLY A 77 -5.23 -19.46 12.56
C GLY A 77 -5.29 -19.95 11.11
N ALA A 78 -6.43 -19.74 10.43
CA ALA A 78 -6.74 -20.35 9.14
C ALA A 78 -5.90 -19.81 7.98
N VAL A 79 -5.61 -18.51 8.00
CA VAL A 79 -4.80 -17.83 6.96
C VAL A 79 -3.42 -18.49 6.84
N ARG A 80 -2.75 -18.72 7.98
CA ARG A 80 -1.44 -19.37 8.03
C ARG A 80 -1.44 -20.76 7.40
N LYS A 81 -2.48 -21.57 7.66
CA LYS A 81 -2.62 -22.91 7.07
C LYS A 81 -2.74 -22.88 5.55
N HIS A 82 -3.43 -21.88 5.00
CA HIS A 82 -3.49 -21.72 3.54
C HIS A 82 -2.14 -21.33 2.95
N LEU A 83 -1.37 -20.47 3.62
CA LEU A 83 -0.01 -20.11 3.19
C LEU A 83 0.95 -21.32 3.22
N GLU A 84 0.80 -22.24 4.18
CA GLU A 84 1.56 -23.51 4.21
C GLU A 84 1.22 -24.41 3.00
N ASN A 85 -0.01 -24.34 2.51
CA ASN A 85 -0.51 -25.11 1.36
C ASN A 85 -0.29 -24.37 0.03
N GLN A 86 0.86 -23.72 -0.13
CA GLN A 86 1.29 -23.06 -1.37
C GLN A 86 0.41 -21.89 -1.85
N ALA A 87 -0.43 -21.32 -1.00
CA ALA A 87 -1.17 -20.11 -1.38
C ALA A 87 -0.29 -18.85 -1.22
N GLN A 88 -0.51 -17.85 -2.07
CA GLN A 88 0.22 -16.58 -2.05
C GLN A 88 -0.69 -15.42 -1.68
N VAL A 89 -0.17 -14.48 -0.90
CA VAL A 89 -0.83 -13.21 -0.59
C VAL A 89 -0.78 -12.32 -1.82
N VAL A 90 -1.95 -11.96 -2.35
CA VAL A 90 -2.08 -11.07 -3.52
C VAL A 90 -2.51 -9.66 -3.14
N LYS A 91 -3.08 -9.49 -1.94
CA LYS A 91 -3.31 -8.19 -1.29
C LYS A 91 -3.11 -8.29 0.20
N LEU A 92 -2.52 -7.26 0.80
CA LEU A 92 -2.30 -7.16 2.23
C LEU A 92 -2.61 -5.74 2.70
N ALA A 93 -3.49 -5.61 3.68
CA ALA A 93 -3.70 -4.35 4.39
C ALA A 93 -2.54 -4.12 5.35
N LEU A 94 -1.98 -2.91 5.27
CA LEU A 94 -0.82 -2.49 6.02
C LEU A 94 -1.03 -1.05 6.50
N SER A 95 -0.42 -0.75 7.63
CA SER A 95 -0.24 0.61 8.11
C SER A 95 1.24 0.99 8.11
N TRP A 96 1.53 2.25 7.79
CA TRP A 96 2.88 2.83 7.74
C TRP A 96 3.07 3.84 8.88
N ASN A 97 4.00 3.56 9.78
CA ASN A 97 4.33 4.34 10.98
C ASN A 97 3.10 4.77 11.79
N ASP A 98 2.02 3.98 11.76
CA ASP A 98 0.71 4.31 12.35
C ASP A 98 0.13 5.66 11.86
N ARG A 99 0.51 6.10 10.65
CA ARG A 99 0.10 7.37 10.02
C ARG A 99 -0.69 7.22 8.74
N ILE A 100 -0.44 6.15 7.98
CA ILE A 100 -1.15 5.87 6.74
C ILE A 100 -1.60 4.42 6.74
N SER A 101 -2.90 4.16 6.55
CA SER A 101 -3.40 2.83 6.20
C SER A 101 -3.57 2.69 4.69
N PHE A 102 -3.28 1.52 4.15
CA PHE A 102 -3.41 1.23 2.73
C PHE A 102 -3.49 -0.29 2.49
N ILE A 103 -3.85 -0.68 1.27
CA ILE A 103 -3.75 -2.06 0.80
C ILE A 103 -2.67 -2.10 -0.27
N PHE A 104 -1.64 -2.91 -0.05
CA PHE A 104 -0.65 -3.24 -1.05
C PHE A 104 -1.09 -4.46 -1.85
N ASP A 105 -0.80 -4.49 -3.15
CA ASP A 105 -1.09 -5.63 -4.00
C ASP A 105 0.13 -6.18 -4.74
N GLN A 106 -0.05 -7.37 -5.30
CA GLN A 106 0.99 -8.07 -6.04
C GLN A 106 1.49 -7.32 -7.29
N GLU A 107 0.67 -6.42 -7.85
CA GLU A 107 0.99 -5.58 -9.02
C GLU A 107 1.70 -4.27 -8.66
N PHE A 108 2.20 -4.14 -7.42
CA PHE A 108 2.88 -2.95 -6.91
C PHE A 108 1.98 -1.70 -6.82
N THR A 109 0.68 -1.89 -6.58
CA THR A 109 -0.30 -0.81 -6.46
C THR A 109 -0.64 -0.52 -5.00
N LEU A 110 -0.61 0.76 -4.62
CA LEU A 110 -1.16 1.24 -3.35
C LEU A 110 -2.63 1.58 -3.52
N ARG A 111 -3.49 0.88 -2.77
CA ARG A 111 -4.95 1.03 -2.81
C ARG A 111 -5.45 1.55 -1.47
N ARG A 112 -6.61 2.24 -1.50
CA ARG A 112 -7.31 2.74 -0.29
C ARG A 112 -6.38 3.47 0.69
N ILE A 113 -5.47 4.30 0.18
CA ILE A 113 -4.58 5.10 1.02
C ILE A 113 -5.42 6.07 1.84
N LYS A 114 -5.26 6.04 3.16
CA LYS A 114 -5.95 6.91 4.11
C LYS A 114 -4.99 7.39 5.20
N PRO A 115 -5.03 8.67 5.59
CA PRO A 115 -4.39 9.12 6.81
C PRO A 115 -5.03 8.42 8.03
N LEU A 116 -4.23 8.17 9.06
CA LEU A 116 -4.66 7.72 10.39
C LEU A 116 -4.69 8.91 11.36
N GLU A 117 -5.42 8.76 12.47
CA GLU A 117 -5.89 9.84 13.38
C GLU A 117 -4.84 10.85 13.86
N VAL A 118 -3.54 10.54 13.82
CA VAL A 118 -2.47 11.49 14.15
C VAL A 118 -2.51 12.76 13.26
N ILE A 119 -3.08 12.67 12.05
CA ILE A 119 -3.25 13.84 11.17
C ILE A 119 -4.50 14.66 11.55
N ASP A 120 -5.54 14.05 12.13
CA ASP A 120 -6.78 14.77 12.48
C ASP A 120 -6.64 15.63 13.74
N ASN A 121 -5.82 15.23 14.72
CA ASN A 121 -5.59 16.00 15.95
C ASN A 121 -5.02 17.41 15.68
N LEU A 122 -4.22 17.58 14.62
CA LEU A 122 -3.68 18.89 14.23
C LEU A 122 -4.78 19.84 13.74
N ARG A 123 -5.88 19.31 13.19
CA ARG A 123 -7.01 20.12 12.72
C ARG A 123 -7.84 20.64 13.88
N GLU A 124 -8.01 19.81 14.92
CA GLU A 124 -8.69 20.23 16.15
C GLU A 124 -7.91 21.31 16.90
N GLU A 125 -6.57 21.25 16.87
CA GLU A 125 -5.70 22.25 17.50
C GLU A 125 -5.61 23.58 16.74
N ASN A 126 -6.10 23.65 15.50
CA ASN A 126 -6.00 24.83 14.62
C ASN A 126 -7.35 25.22 13.98
N ASP A 127 -8.46 25.03 14.71
CA ASP A 127 -9.83 25.28 14.21
C ASP A 127 -10.12 26.75 13.84
N ASP A 128 -9.24 27.67 14.25
CA ASP A 128 -9.28 29.10 14.02
C ASP A 128 -8.66 29.52 12.69
N LEU A 129 -7.93 28.62 12.01
CA LEU A 129 -7.34 28.86 10.70
C LEU A 129 -8.37 28.75 9.56
N ASP A 130 -8.09 29.46 8.48
CA ASP A 130 -8.86 29.34 7.24
C ASP A 130 -8.81 27.89 6.72
N ALA A 131 -9.95 27.38 6.26
CA ALA A 131 -10.08 26.02 5.73
C ALA A 131 -9.11 25.73 4.57
N GLU A 132 -8.78 26.72 3.74
CA GLU A 132 -7.78 26.58 2.67
C GLU A 132 -6.38 26.37 3.24
N VAL A 133 -6.03 27.09 4.30
CA VAL A 133 -4.73 26.98 4.97
C VAL A 133 -4.59 25.61 5.64
N LEU A 134 -5.63 25.17 6.35
CA LEU A 134 -5.68 23.84 6.97
C LEU A 134 -5.52 22.73 5.93
N PHE A 135 -6.23 22.81 4.82
CA PHE A 135 -6.11 21.83 3.74
C PHE A 135 -4.69 21.75 3.17
N VAL A 136 -4.04 22.89 2.93
CA VAL A 136 -2.66 22.92 2.42
C VAL A 136 -1.68 22.33 3.44
N ALA A 137 -1.85 22.63 4.73
CA ALA A 137 -1.04 22.06 5.80
C ALA A 137 -1.19 20.52 5.86
N ASP A 138 -2.42 20.03 5.88
CA ASP A 138 -2.74 18.59 5.89
C ASP A 138 -2.14 17.89 4.67
N MET A 139 -2.26 18.51 3.49
CA MET A 139 -1.71 17.98 2.25
C MET A 139 -0.19 17.87 2.30
N ILE A 140 0.52 18.87 2.83
CA ILE A 140 1.99 18.84 2.96
C ILE A 140 2.42 17.72 3.89
N LEU A 141 1.75 17.57 5.04
CA LEU A 141 2.05 16.51 6.00
C LEU A 141 1.79 15.13 5.39
N PHE A 142 0.61 14.94 4.81
CA PHE A 142 0.25 13.69 4.15
C PHE A 142 1.20 13.34 3.00
N GLN A 143 1.61 14.33 2.19
CA GLN A 143 2.60 14.14 1.13
C GLN A 143 3.94 13.66 1.69
N ALA A 144 4.40 14.22 2.81
CA ALA A 144 5.66 13.83 3.43
C ALA A 144 5.62 12.36 3.89
N GLU A 145 4.50 11.93 4.49
CA GLU A 145 4.31 10.55 4.91
C GLU A 145 4.22 9.58 3.71
N VAL A 146 3.46 9.94 2.67
CA VAL A 146 3.37 9.14 1.42
C VAL A 146 4.74 9.03 0.76
N ARG A 147 5.55 10.09 0.77
CA ARG A 147 6.93 10.05 0.24
C ARG A 147 7.79 9.05 1.03
N GLY A 148 7.69 9.05 2.35
CA GLY A 148 8.38 8.10 3.22
C GLY A 148 7.97 6.65 2.92
N LEU A 149 6.67 6.40 2.82
CA LEU A 149 6.09 5.11 2.44
C LEU A 149 6.64 4.62 1.09
N ILE A 150 6.55 5.44 0.04
CA ILE A 150 7.03 5.06 -1.31
C ILE A 150 8.52 4.76 -1.28
N LYS A 151 9.33 5.62 -0.66
CA LYS A 151 10.77 5.41 -0.54
C LYS A 151 11.07 4.07 0.12
N ARG A 152 10.38 3.77 1.22
CA ARG A 152 10.59 2.53 1.96
C ARG A 152 10.20 1.28 1.16
N LEU A 153 9.09 1.31 0.41
CA LEU A 153 8.69 0.18 -0.45
C LEU A 153 9.72 -0.08 -1.56
N LEU A 154 10.25 0.99 -2.17
CA LEU A 154 11.31 0.87 -3.18
C LEU A 154 12.58 0.24 -2.58
N GLU A 155 12.99 0.68 -1.38
CA GLU A 155 14.13 0.12 -0.63
C GLU A 155 13.97 -1.35 -0.23
N ILE A 156 12.75 -1.89 -0.22
CA ILE A 156 12.51 -3.29 0.19
C ILE A 156 12.35 -4.19 -1.03
N LEU A 157 11.75 -3.68 -2.13
CA LEU A 157 11.26 -4.53 -3.22
C LEU A 157 11.99 -4.32 -4.55
N VAL A 158 12.57 -3.15 -4.80
CA VAL A 158 13.14 -2.76 -6.11
C VAL A 158 14.67 -2.75 -6.11
N VAL A 159 15.28 -2.98 -4.95
CA VAL A 159 16.66 -2.59 -4.63
C VAL A 159 17.70 -2.92 -5.70
N LYS A 160 18.53 -1.92 -6.05
CA LYS A 160 19.97 -2.11 -6.26
C LYS A 160 20.74 -1.67 -5.02
#